data_AF-A0A1I6Y900-F1
#
_entry.id   AF-A0A1I6Y900-F1
#
_cell.length_a   1.000
_cell.length_b   1.000
_cell.length_c   1.000
_cell.angle_alpha   90.00
_cell.angle_beta   90.00
_cell.angle_gamma   90.00
#
_symmetry.space_group_name_H-M   'P 1'
#
loop_
_entity.id
_entity.type
_entity.pdbx_description
1 polymer ?
#
loop_
_entity_poly.entity_id
_entity_poly.type
_entity_poly.pdbx_seq_one_letter_code
_entity_poly.pdbx_strand_id
1 'polypeptide(L)'
;MVVLDASALLALTYREDGHEHVTEQSAAGAVISAVNWSEVSQKLTVQSGDAERIGEMLLATGSRIEPFGADEAREPATFLARCPNRVRTVPPTRPVPAVLPAPPFLPGRLVLPG
;
A
#
# COMPACT_ATOMS: atom_id res chain seq x y z
N MET A 1 9.01 -12.38 -14.06
CA MET A 1 8.76 -11.88 -12.68
C MET A 1 7.29 -11.50 -12.60
N VAL A 2 6.56 -12.04 -11.63
CA VAL A 2 5.13 -11.73 -11.43
C VAL A 2 5.00 -10.70 -10.31
N VAL A 3 4.15 -9.69 -10.52
CA VAL A 3 3.80 -8.69 -9.52
C VAL A 3 2.37 -8.94 -9.08
N LEU A 4 2.14 -9.11 -7.78
CA LEU A 4 0.81 -9.32 -7.22
C LEU A 4 0.14 -7.97 -6.92
N ASP A 5 -1.08 -7.84 -7.41
CA ASP A 5 -1.96 -6.74 -7.07
C ASP A 5 -2.63 -6.94 -5.70
N ALA A 6 -3.14 -5.86 -5.10
CA ALA A 6 -3.89 -5.94 -3.85
C ALA A 6 -5.07 -6.91 -3.96
N SER A 7 -5.80 -6.88 -5.09
CA SER A 7 -6.93 -7.78 -5.33
C SER A 7 -6.53 -9.27 -5.36
N ALA A 8 -5.38 -9.61 -5.94
CA ALA A 8 -4.88 -10.98 -5.96
C ALA A 8 -4.54 -11.51 -4.56
N LEU A 9 -3.96 -10.65 -3.71
CA LEU A 9 -3.65 -11.00 -2.33
C LEU A 9 -4.92 -11.19 -1.49
N LEU A 10 -5.96 -10.38 -1.71
CA LEU A 10 -7.24 -10.54 -1.05
C LEU A 10 -7.96 -11.82 -1.50
N ALA A 11 -7.89 -12.14 -2.80
CA ALA A 11 -8.42 -13.39 -3.33
C ALA A 11 -7.75 -14.59 -2.64
N LEU A 12 -6.43 -14.53 -2.42
CA LEU A 12 -5.70 -15.52 -1.64
C LEU A 12 -6.19 -15.59 -0.19
N THR A 13 -6.33 -14.45 0.50
CA THR A 13 -6.82 -14.39 1.88
C THR A 13 -8.22 -14.98 2.04
N TYR A 14 -9.14 -14.64 1.14
CA TYR A 14 -10.55 -15.00 1.25
C TYR A 14 -10.92 -16.27 0.47
N ARG A 15 -9.91 -16.95 -0.12
CA ARG A 15 -10.08 -18.15 -0.95
C ARG A 15 -11.08 -17.96 -2.09
N GLU A 16 -11.01 -16.79 -2.72
CA GLU A 16 -11.80 -16.48 -3.91
C GLU A 16 -11.25 -17.22 -5.13
N ASP A 17 -11.97 -17.14 -6.25
CA ASP A 17 -11.53 -17.74 -7.52
C ASP A 17 -10.15 -17.23 -7.93
N GLY A 18 -9.25 -18.16 -8.26
CA GLY A 18 -7.86 -17.85 -8.63
C GLY A 18 -6.85 -17.88 -7.47
N HIS A 19 -7.27 -18.10 -6.22
CA HIS A 19 -6.35 -18.15 -5.07
C HIS A 19 -5.25 -19.23 -5.20
N GLU A 20 -5.55 -20.36 -5.84
CA GLU A 20 -4.56 -21.43 -6.11
C GLU A 20 -3.43 -20.92 -7.00
N HIS A 21 -3.77 -20.21 -8.08
CA HIS A 21 -2.78 -19.61 -8.96
C HIS A 21 -1.93 -18.56 -8.25
N VAL A 22 -2.55 -17.72 -7.41
CA VAL A 22 -1.80 -16.73 -6.60
C VAL A 22 -0.83 -17.43 -5.64
N THR A 23 -1.25 -18.54 -5.03
CA THR A 23 -0.39 -19.36 -4.14
C THR A 23 0.84 -19.88 -4.89
N GLU A 24 0.65 -20.43 -6.09
CA GLU A 24 1.74 -20.92 -6.94
C GLU A 24 2.72 -19.80 -7.32
N GLN A 25 2.21 -18.64 -7.71
CA GLN A 25 3.07 -17.50 -8.07
C GLN A 25 3.83 -16.95 -6.85
N SER A 26 3.20 -16.90 -5.68
CA SER A 26 3.88 -16.54 -4.43
C SER A 26 5.01 -17.50 -4.11
N ALA A 27 4.77 -18.82 -4.21
CA ALA A 27 5.79 -19.84 -3.97
C ALA A 27 6.95 -19.76 -4.99
N ALA A 28 6.67 -19.28 -6.21
CA ALA A 28 7.67 -18.99 -7.23
C ALA A 28 8.42 -17.66 -7.03
N GLY A 29 8.18 -16.94 -5.92
CA GLY A 29 8.88 -15.71 -5.56
C GLY A 29 8.32 -14.46 -6.23
N ALA A 30 6.99 -14.39 -6.40
CA ALA A 30 6.32 -13.16 -6.82
C ALA A 30 6.62 -11.98 -5.89
N VAL A 31 6.47 -10.78 -6.43
CA VAL A 31 6.73 -9.53 -5.68
C VAL A 31 5.46 -8.74 -5.49
N ILE A 32 5.40 -7.97 -4.40
CA ILE A 32 4.29 -7.11 -4.04
C ILE A 32 4.83 -5.69 -3.92
N SER A 33 4.24 -4.72 -4.61
CA SER A 33 4.59 -3.31 -4.36
C SER A 33 4.18 -2.91 -2.94
N ALA A 34 4.99 -2.10 -2.25
CA ALA A 34 4.63 -1.50 -0.96
C ALA A 34 3.28 -0.77 -0.99
N VAL A 35 2.87 -0.23 -2.15
CA VAL A 35 1.56 0.40 -2.35
C VAL A 35 0.44 -0.64 -2.27
N ASN A 36 0.56 -1.74 -3.01
CA ASN A 36 -0.44 -2.82 -3.01
C ASN A 36 -0.50 -3.49 -1.64
N TRP A 37 0.64 -3.66 -0.97
CA TRP A 37 0.69 -4.14 0.39
C TRP A 37 -0.07 -3.23 1.35
N SER A 38 0.11 -1.91 1.25
CA SER A 38 -0.59 -0.96 2.11
C SER A 38 -2.12 -1.03 1.96
N GLU A 39 -2.62 -1.26 0.73
CA GLU A 39 -4.05 -1.43 0.48
C GLU A 39 -4.58 -2.72 1.10
N VAL A 40 -3.84 -3.82 0.98
CA VAL A 40 -4.17 -5.11 1.62
C VAL A 40 -4.20 -4.94 3.13
N SER A 41 -3.15 -4.39 3.75
CA SER A 41 -3.08 -4.17 5.19
C SER A 41 -4.25 -3.33 5.69
N GLN A 42 -4.60 -2.23 5.01
CA GLN A 42 -5.75 -1.40 5.38
C GLN A 42 -7.06 -2.19 5.34
N LYS A 43 -7.29 -2.99 4.30
CA LYS A 43 -8.50 -3.81 4.17
C LYS A 43 -8.56 -4.90 5.25
N LEU A 44 -7.44 -5.57 5.55
CA LEU A 44 -7.35 -6.55 6.62
C LEU A 44 -7.61 -5.91 7.99
N THR A 45 -7.09 -4.70 8.23
CA THR A 45 -7.34 -3.98 9.49
C THR A 45 -8.83 -3.66 9.67
N VAL A 46 -9.49 -3.20 8.60
CA VAL A 46 -10.91 -2.82 8.65
C VAL A 46 -11.84 -4.04 8.73
N GLN A 47 -11.52 -5.12 8.02
CA GLN A 47 -12.45 -6.24 7.81
C GLN A 47 -12.17 -7.46 8.69
N SER A 48 -10.90 -7.72 9.02
CA SER A 48 -10.46 -9.00 9.58
C SER A 48 -9.96 -8.89 11.02
N GLY A 49 -9.64 -7.68 11.51
CA GLY A 49 -9.27 -7.42 12.90
C GLY A 49 -7.85 -7.86 13.31
N ASP A 50 -7.19 -8.73 12.55
CA ASP A 50 -5.82 -9.21 12.80
C ASP A 50 -4.96 -9.13 11.52
N ALA A 51 -4.69 -7.90 11.08
CA ALA A 51 -3.97 -7.61 9.85
C ALA A 51 -2.51 -8.08 9.88
N GLU A 52 -1.85 -8.01 11.04
CA GLU A 52 -0.47 -8.45 11.21
C GLU A 52 -0.37 -9.95 10.98
N ARG A 53 -1.16 -10.76 11.68
CA ARG A 53 -1.12 -12.22 11.53
C ARG A 53 -1.43 -12.67 10.11
N ILE A 54 -2.47 -12.11 9.50
CA ILE A 54 -2.84 -12.47 8.12
C ILE A 54 -1.73 -12.02 7.16
N GLY A 55 -1.13 -10.86 7.41
CA GLY A 55 -0.02 -10.35 6.63
C GLY A 55 1.21 -11.26 6.70
N GLU A 56 1.62 -11.68 7.89
CA GLU A 56 2.72 -12.64 8.08
C GLU A 56 2.46 -13.95 7.33
N MET A 57 1.23 -14.47 7.38
CA MET A 57 0.85 -15.68 6.66
C MET A 57 0.94 -15.50 5.14
N LEU A 58 0.54 -14.35 4.60
CA LEU A 58 0.69 -14.05 3.18
C LEU A 58 2.16 -14.00 2.77
N LEU A 59 3.02 -13.36 3.55
CA LEU A 59 4.46 -13.28 3.23
C LEU A 59 5.16 -14.64 3.36
N ALA A 60 4.69 -15.49 4.27
CA ALA A 60 5.19 -16.86 4.41
C ALA A 60 4.94 -17.74 3.17
N THR A 61 4.07 -17.32 2.23
CA THR A 61 3.86 -18.04 0.96
C THR A 61 5.02 -17.92 -0.03
N GLY A 62 6.02 -17.07 0.25
CA GLY A 62 7.23 -16.91 -0.58
C GLY A 62 7.31 -15.58 -1.33
N SER A 63 6.26 -14.76 -1.24
CA SER A 63 6.25 -13.41 -1.81
C SER A 63 7.08 -12.43 -0.98
N ARG A 64 7.62 -11.39 -1.64
CA ARG A 64 8.34 -10.31 -0.97
C ARG A 64 7.78 -8.93 -1.32
N ILE A 65 7.90 -8.00 -0.39
CA ILE A 65 7.48 -6.60 -0.60
C ILE A 65 8.66 -5.84 -1.18
N GLU A 66 8.43 -5.15 -2.31
CA GLU A 66 9.38 -4.27 -2.96
C GLU A 66 9.02 -2.80 -2.66
N PRO A 67 10.01 -1.94 -2.33
CA PRO A 67 9.79 -0.51 -2.15
C PRO A 67 9.20 0.15 -3.40
N PHE A 68 8.37 1.18 -3.20
CA PHE A 68 7.84 2.01 -4.27
C PHE A 68 8.37 3.44 -4.12
N GLY A 69 9.17 3.89 -5.07
CA GLY A 69 9.90 5.15 -5.01
C GLY A 69 9.33 6.24 -5.92
N ALA A 70 10.04 7.37 -5.93
CA ALA A 70 9.64 8.54 -6.71
C ALA A 70 9.70 8.29 -8.22
N ASP A 71 10.61 7.43 -8.70
CA ASP A 71 10.76 7.12 -10.12
C ASP A 71 9.61 6.23 -10.60
N GLU A 72 9.25 5.20 -9.81
CA GLU A 72 8.11 4.33 -10.06
C GLU A 72 6.78 5.09 -9.99
N ALA A 73 6.70 6.19 -9.23
CA ALA A 73 5.51 7.02 -9.14
C ALA A 73 5.24 7.86 -10.40
N ARG A 74 6.27 8.21 -11.19
CA ARG A 74 6.10 9.10 -12.37
C ARG A 74 5.49 8.40 -13.57
N GLU A 75 5.81 7.12 -13.76
CA GLU A 75 5.35 6.34 -14.91
C GLU A 75 3.82 6.13 -14.92
N PRO A 76 3.18 5.67 -13.82
CA PRO A 76 1.73 5.53 -13.73
C PRO A 76 0.99 6.86 -13.95
N ALA A 77 1.52 7.97 -13.42
CA ALA A 77 0.93 9.29 -13.61
C ALA A 77 0.88 9.68 -15.09
N THR A 78 1.97 9.42 -15.81
CA THR A 78 2.07 9.69 -17.25
C THR A 78 1.21 8.70 -18.06
N PHE A 79 1.16 7.44 -17.66
CA PHE A 79 0.31 6.42 -18.27
C PHE A 79 -1.18 6.76 -18.15
N LEU A 80 -1.65 7.19 -16.98
CA LEU A 80 -3.04 7.59 -16.76
C LEU A 80 -3.48 8.71 -17.71
N ALA A 81 -2.59 9.66 -18.01
CA ALA A 81 -2.88 10.75 -18.95
C ALA A 81 -3.17 10.23 -20.38
N ARG A 82 -2.65 9.04 -20.72
CA ARG A 82 -2.83 8.37 -22.02
C ARG A 82 -4.02 7.41 -22.05
N CYS A 83 -4.62 7.09 -20.90
CA CYS A 83 -5.78 6.19 -20.84
C CYS A 83 -7.06 6.89 -21.38
N PRO A 84 -7.73 6.31 -22.39
CA PRO A 84 -8.89 6.92 -23.05
C PRO A 84 -10.13 7.02 -22.15
N ASN A 85 -10.30 6.09 -21.19
CA ASN A 85 -11.42 6.02 -20.26
C ASN A 85 -11.01 6.35 -18.82
N ARG A 86 -10.08 7.30 -18.62
CA ARG A 86 -9.67 7.68 -17.26
C ARG A 86 -10.85 8.29 -16.50
N VAL A 87 -11.10 7.80 -15.29
CA VAL A 87 -11.99 8.48 -14.36
C VAL A 87 -11.37 9.84 -14.05
N ARG A 88 -12.09 10.93 -14.34
CA ARG A 88 -11.65 12.26 -13.89
C ARG A 88 -11.66 12.24 -12.37
N THR A 89 -10.49 12.31 -11.76
CA THR A 89 -10.38 12.64 -10.34
C THR A 89 -10.99 14.02 -10.16
N VAL A 90 -12.13 14.10 -9.46
CA VAL A 90 -12.69 15.38 -9.03
C VAL A 90 -11.65 15.99 -8.08
N PRO A 91 -11.17 17.22 -8.34
CA PRO A 91 -10.26 17.86 -7.39
C PRO A 91 -10.93 17.91 -6.01
N PRO A 92 -10.19 17.75 -4.91
CA PRO A 92 -10.77 17.82 -3.58
C PRO A 92 -11.56 19.12 -3.45
N THR A 93 -12.87 19.01 -3.17
CA THR A 93 -13.77 20.16 -3.06
C THR A 93 -13.52 20.98 -1.80
N ARG A 94 -12.72 20.45 -0.87
CA ARG A 94 -12.20 21.20 0.27
C ARG A 94 -10.83 21.78 -0.06
N PRO A 95 -10.58 23.07 0.23
CA PRO A 95 -9.24 23.62 0.19
C PRO A 95 -8.34 22.76 1.09
N VAL A 96 -7.17 22.38 0.56
CA VAL A 96 -6.13 21.75 1.38
C VAL A 96 -5.87 22.73 2.54
N PRO A 97 -6.03 22.32 3.81
CA PRO A 97 -5.72 23.20 4.93
C PRO A 97 -4.28 23.67 4.74
N ALA A 98 -4.06 24.98 4.79
CA ALA A 98 -2.72 25.53 4.75
C ALA A 98 -1.90 24.77 5.79
N VAL A 99 -0.82 24.11 5.36
CA VAL A 99 0.19 23.58 6.28
C VAL A 99 0.68 24.81 7.03
N LEU A 100 0.23 24.95 8.27
CA LEU A 100 0.77 25.95 9.17
C LEU A 100 2.28 25.71 9.20
N PRO A 101 3.12 26.75 9.00
CA PRO A 101 4.55 26.58 9.11
C PRO A 101 4.85 25.92 10.45
N ALA A 102 5.73 24.91 10.43
CA ALA A 102 6.17 24.25 11.66
C ALA A 102 6.58 25.34 12.66
N PRO A 103 6.12 25.26 13.92
CA PRO A 103 6.51 26.24 14.92
C PRO A 103 8.05 26.28 14.99
N PRO A 104 8.67 27.46 15.13
CA PRO A 104 10.11 27.55 15.24
C PRO A 104 10.57 26.64 16.39
N PHE A 105 11.51 25.74 16.09
CA PHE A 105 12.15 24.92 17.11
C PHE A 105 12.79 25.87 18.12
N LEU A 106 12.19 26.00 19.31
CA LEU A 106 12.76 26.73 20.44
C LEU A 106 13.68 25.76 21.18
N PRO A 107 15.01 25.90 21.08
CA PRO A 107 15.91 25.08 21.88
C PRO A 107 15.84 25.57 23.33
N GLY A 108 15.15 24.83 24.19
CA GLY A 108 15.33 24.96 25.63
C GLY A 108 14.06 25.00 26.46
N ARG A 109 13.70 23.83 27.01
CA ARG A 109 13.48 23.67 28.45
C ARG A 109 13.51 22.18 28.77
N LEU A 110 14.71 21.69 29.02
CA LEU A 110 14.90 20.46 29.78
C LEU A 110 14.38 20.76 31.20
N VAL A 111 13.18 20.30 31.53
CA VAL A 111 12.74 20.25 32.93
C VAL A 111 13.17 18.89 33.44
N LEU A 112 14.24 18.86 34.24
CA LEU A 112 14.59 17.68 35.02
C LEU A 112 13.56 17.52 36.15
N PRO A 113 13.04 16.31 36.41
CA PRO A 113 12.13 16.08 37.53
C PRO A 113 12.91 16.17 38.84
N GLY A 114 12.37 16.95 39.78
CA GLY A 114 12.73 16.90 41.20
C GLY A 114 11.92 15.86 41.95
#